data_AF-R5FFN2-F1
#
_entry.id   AF-R5FFN2-F1
#
_cell.length_a   1.000
_cell.length_b   1.000
_cell.length_c   1.000
_cell.angle_alpha   90.00
_cell.angle_beta   90.00
_cell.angle_gamma   90.00
#
_symmetry.space_group_name_H-M   'P 1'
#
loop_
_entity.id
_entity.type
_entity.pdbx_description
1 polymer ?
#
loop_
_entity_poly.entity_id
_entity_poly.type
_entity_poly.pdbx_seq_one_letter_code
_entity_poly.pdbx_strand_id
1 'polypeptide(L)'
;MMKKSNKKGFTLVELIVVIAIMAILAAVLVPTVTNKIKDANSSAAKSDCQTLANAIQADIINVQTGADTKYATSATHKNGKAEAKYEGETWTIEAEGGDDTWTCTVSKDGTVSEITKKGTGT
;
A
#
# COMPACT_ATOMS: atom_id res chain seq x y z
N MET A 1 13.61 42.62 50.70
CA MET A 1 13.91 43.10 49.33
C MET A 1 13.48 42.03 48.34
N MET A 2 12.46 42.28 47.50
CA MET A 2 11.94 41.30 46.54
C MET A 2 12.74 41.39 45.24
N LYS A 3 13.49 40.34 44.88
CA LYS A 3 14.33 40.29 43.68
C LYS A 3 13.42 40.13 42.45
N LYS A 4 13.26 41.20 41.66
CA LYS A 4 12.46 41.20 40.42
C LYS A 4 13.12 40.28 39.40
N SER A 5 12.53 39.12 39.13
CA SER A 5 13.00 38.20 38.10
C SER A 5 12.69 38.79 36.72
N ASN A 6 13.74 39.13 35.97
CA ASN A 6 13.63 39.52 34.56
C ASN A 6 13.15 38.30 33.77
N LYS A 7 11.85 38.21 33.51
CA LYS A 7 11.30 37.26 32.54
C LYS A 7 11.75 37.71 31.15
N LYS A 8 12.76 37.05 30.59
CA LYS A 8 13.10 37.20 29.17
C LYS A 8 11.94 36.62 28.36
N GLY A 9 11.13 37.49 27.77
CA GLY A 9 10.08 37.10 26.83
C GLY A 9 10.67 36.88 25.45
N PHE A 10 10.10 35.93 24.71
CA PHE A 10 10.39 35.70 23.29
C PHE A 10 9.97 36.95 22.49
N THR A 11 10.79 37.40 21.56
CA THR A 11 10.44 38.53 20.70
C THR A 11 9.50 38.08 19.59
N LEU A 12 8.59 38.97 19.14
CA LEU A 12 7.73 38.68 17.98
C LEU A 12 8.55 38.42 16.72
N VAL A 13 9.70 39.08 16.60
CA VAL A 13 10.62 38.91 15.46
C VAL A 13 11.20 37.49 15.43
N GLU A 14 11.60 36.94 16.58
CA GLU A 14 12.10 35.55 16.65
C GLU A 14 11.02 34.56 16.20
N LEU A 15 9.76 34.78 16.56
CA LEU A 15 8.67 33.90 16.12
C LEU A 15 8.42 34.00 14.60
N ILE A 16 8.44 35.20 14.04
CA ILE A 16 8.21 35.43 12.60
C ILE A 16 9.30 34.77 11.74
N VAL A 17 10.57 34.88 12.14
CA VAL A 17 11.68 34.24 11.40
C VAL A 17 11.55 32.71 11.44
N VAL A 18 11.14 32.14 12.57
CA VAL A 18 10.96 30.70 12.71
C VAL A 18 9.86 30.17 11.78
N ILE A 19 8.67 30.79 11.78
CA ILE A 19 7.59 30.35 10.89
C ILE A 19 7.93 30.55 9.41
N ALA A 20 8.73 31.58 9.08
CA ALA A 20 9.20 31.82 7.71
C ALA A 20 10.12 30.68 7.23
N ILE A 21 11.06 30.23 8.06
CA ILE A 21 11.92 29.09 7.74
C ILE A 21 11.10 27.79 7.68
N MET A 22 10.18 27.56 8.62
CA MET A 22 9.29 26.38 8.59
C MET A 22 8.46 26.32 7.29
N ALA A 23 7.96 27.47 6.81
CA ALA A 23 7.19 27.53 5.57
C ALA A 23 8.01 27.08 4.35
N ILE A 24 9.28 27.51 4.25
CA ILE A 24 10.18 27.10 3.16
C ILE A 24 10.47 25.59 3.22
N LEU A 25 10.77 25.07 4.41
CA LEU A 25 11.03 23.63 4.61
C LEU A 25 9.79 22.79 4.28
N ALA A 26 8.61 23.22 4.74
CA ALA A 26 7.35 22.53 4.47
C ALA A 26 7.04 22.48 2.96
N ALA A 27 7.29 23.55 2.22
CA ALA A 27 7.04 23.62 0.78
C ALA A 27 7.79 22.54 -0.02
N VAL A 28 9.02 22.19 0.37
CA VAL A 28 9.81 21.14 -0.29
C VAL A 28 9.52 19.75 0.28
N LEU A 29 9.25 19.67 1.58
CA LEU A 29 9.06 18.40 2.28
C LEU A 29 7.73 17.73 1.92
N VAL A 30 6.63 18.48 1.87
CA VAL A 30 5.28 17.94 1.62
C VAL A 30 5.20 17.12 0.32
N PRO A 31 5.56 17.64 -0.87
CA PRO A 31 5.44 16.86 -2.11
C PRO A 31 6.34 15.62 -2.08
N THR A 32 7.53 15.72 -1.50
CA THR A 32 8.48 14.60 -1.40
C THR A 32 7.93 13.48 -0.52
N VAL A 33 7.38 13.82 0.64
CA VAL A 33 6.80 12.84 1.57
C VAL A 33 5.55 12.21 0.98
N THR A 34 4.68 13.01 0.36
CA THR A 34 3.48 12.49 -0.30
C THR A 34 3.84 11.47 -1.39
N ASN A 35 4.81 11.75 -2.25
CA ASN A 35 5.26 10.80 -3.28
C ASN A 35 5.83 9.51 -2.67
N LYS A 36 6.67 9.63 -1.62
CA LYS A 36 7.20 8.44 -0.93
C LYS A 36 6.13 7.57 -0.30
N ILE A 37 5.07 8.17 0.25
CA ILE A 37 3.93 7.42 0.79
C ILE A 37 3.19 6.70 -0.33
N LYS A 38 2.99 7.34 -1.49
CA LYS A 38 2.39 6.70 -2.67
C LYS A 38 3.21 5.50 -3.14
N ASP A 39 4.52 5.67 -3.30
CA ASP A 39 5.43 4.61 -3.72
C ASP A 39 5.44 3.44 -2.70
N ALA A 40 5.44 3.75 -1.41
CA ALA A 40 5.39 2.74 -0.35
C ALA A 40 4.07 1.96 -0.40
N ASN A 41 2.94 2.63 -0.59
CA ASN A 41 1.64 1.99 -0.73
C ASN A 41 1.55 1.13 -1.99
N SER A 42 2.07 1.61 -3.12
CA SER A 42 2.12 0.85 -4.38
C SER A 42 2.99 -0.40 -4.25
N SER A 43 4.17 -0.27 -3.63
CA SER A 43 5.06 -1.41 -3.35
C SER A 43 4.42 -2.43 -2.41
N ALA A 44 3.73 -1.96 -1.36
CA ALA A 44 2.99 -2.81 -0.45
C ALA A 44 1.87 -3.58 -1.18
N ALA A 45 1.10 -2.92 -2.05
CA ALA A 45 0.06 -3.56 -2.84
C ALA A 45 0.61 -4.62 -3.81
N LYS A 46 1.77 -4.37 -4.43
CA LYS A 46 2.47 -5.39 -5.23
C LYS A 46 2.79 -6.64 -4.40
N SER A 47 3.33 -6.44 -3.19
CA SER A 47 3.60 -7.54 -2.24
C SER A 47 2.32 -8.25 -1.80
N ASP A 48 1.22 -7.52 -1.65
CA ASP A 48 -0.08 -8.09 -1.28
C ASP A 48 -0.64 -8.95 -2.43
N CYS A 49 -0.50 -8.56 -3.72
CA CYS A 49 -0.85 -9.41 -4.88
C CYS A 49 -0.07 -10.73 -4.81
N GLN A 50 1.24 -10.66 -4.57
CA GLN A 50 2.09 -11.84 -4.49
C GLN A 50 1.72 -12.74 -3.32
N THR A 51 1.40 -12.16 -2.17
CA THR A 51 0.97 -12.91 -0.98
C THR A 51 -0.31 -13.68 -1.28
N LEU A 52 -1.27 -13.05 -1.94
CA LEU A 52 -2.53 -13.70 -2.30
C LEU A 52 -2.34 -14.76 -3.39
N ALA A 53 -1.46 -14.52 -4.37
CA ALA A 53 -1.11 -15.50 -5.39
C ALA A 53 -0.49 -16.77 -4.77
N ASN A 54 0.36 -16.62 -3.75
CA ASN A 54 0.91 -17.75 -3.01
C ASN A 54 -0.17 -18.51 -2.21
N ALA A 55 -1.11 -17.79 -1.60
CA ALA A 55 -2.22 -18.42 -0.89
C ALA A 55 -3.11 -19.24 -1.82
N ILE A 56 -3.40 -18.73 -3.02
CA ILE A 56 -4.18 -19.46 -4.03
C ILE A 56 -3.42 -20.69 -4.54
N GLN A 57 -2.11 -20.60 -4.78
CA GLN A 57 -1.30 -21.77 -5.14
C GLN A 57 -1.35 -22.86 -4.06
N ALA A 58 -1.32 -22.47 -2.79
CA ALA A 58 -1.48 -23.43 -1.69
C ALA A 58 -2.87 -24.10 -1.70
N ASP A 59 -3.93 -23.34 -1.94
CA ASP A 59 -5.30 -23.88 -2.11
C ASP A 59 -5.39 -24.86 -3.28
N ILE A 60 -4.76 -24.52 -4.42
CA ILE A 60 -4.68 -25.42 -5.58
C ILE A 60 -4.04 -26.75 -5.20
N ILE A 61 -2.93 -26.72 -4.45
CA ILE A 61 -2.23 -27.93 -4.00
C ILE A 61 -3.13 -28.76 -3.08
N ASN A 62 -3.86 -28.15 -2.14
CA ASN A 62 -4.76 -28.88 -1.24
C ASN A 62 -5.87 -29.60 -2.03
N VAL A 63 -6.43 -28.96 -3.04
CA VAL A 63 -7.45 -29.58 -3.89
C VAL A 63 -6.86 -30.70 -4.76
N GLN A 64 -5.68 -30.49 -5.35
CA GLN A 64 -5.01 -31.49 -6.19
C GLN A 64 -4.58 -32.73 -5.40
N THR A 65 -4.21 -32.57 -4.13
CA THR A 65 -3.84 -33.67 -3.23
C THR A 65 -5.04 -34.35 -2.57
N GLY A 66 -6.26 -33.83 -2.79
CA GLY A 66 -7.49 -34.34 -2.21
C GLY A 66 -7.70 -34.00 -0.74
N ALA A 67 -6.87 -33.11 -0.16
CA ALA A 67 -7.08 -32.57 1.18
C ALA A 67 -8.33 -31.69 1.22
N ASP A 68 -8.58 -30.94 0.14
CA ASP A 68 -9.80 -30.17 -0.10
C ASP A 68 -10.53 -30.71 -1.34
N THR A 69 -11.86 -30.50 -1.39
CA THR A 69 -12.70 -30.96 -2.51
C THR A 69 -13.14 -29.84 -3.44
N LYS A 70 -12.85 -28.59 -3.08
CA LYS A 70 -13.29 -27.40 -3.80
C LYS A 70 -12.21 -26.33 -3.71
N TYR A 71 -12.01 -25.65 -4.82
CA TYR A 71 -11.21 -24.44 -4.91
C TYR A 71 -11.87 -23.28 -4.18
N ALA A 72 -11.06 -22.44 -3.52
CA ALA A 72 -11.51 -21.15 -3.03
C ALA A 72 -11.94 -20.26 -4.21
N THR A 73 -13.17 -19.75 -4.18
CA THR A 73 -13.70 -18.91 -5.27
C THR A 73 -13.43 -17.41 -5.06
N SER A 74 -13.08 -17.03 -3.84
CA SER A 74 -12.69 -15.67 -3.47
C SER A 74 -11.72 -15.69 -2.29
N ALA A 75 -10.78 -14.75 -2.27
CA ALA A 75 -9.92 -14.52 -1.11
C ALA A 75 -9.63 -13.03 -0.97
N THR A 76 -9.46 -12.54 0.26
CA THR A 76 -9.18 -11.12 0.53
C THR A 76 -8.00 -10.96 1.47
N HIS A 77 -7.18 -9.93 1.26
CA HIS A 77 -6.11 -9.51 2.16
C HIS A 77 -6.28 -8.03 2.53
N LYS A 78 -5.82 -7.66 3.74
CA LYS A 78 -5.90 -6.30 4.32
C LYS A 78 -7.25 -5.60 4.09
N ASN A 79 -8.32 -6.17 4.63
CA ASN A 79 -9.67 -5.58 4.57
C ASN A 79 -10.13 -5.27 3.14
N GLY A 80 -9.85 -6.16 2.18
CA GLY A 80 -10.26 -6.01 0.78
C GLY A 80 -9.30 -5.15 -0.07
N LYS A 81 -8.13 -4.78 0.46
CA LYS A 81 -7.10 -4.08 -0.33
C LYS A 81 -6.40 -4.96 -1.35
N ALA A 82 -6.43 -6.28 -1.17
CA ALA A 82 -6.18 -7.21 -2.26
C ALA A 82 -7.28 -8.26 -2.29
N GLU A 83 -7.79 -8.55 -3.48
CA GLU A 83 -8.90 -9.46 -3.69
C GLU A 83 -8.59 -10.42 -4.83
N ALA A 84 -8.94 -11.68 -4.64
CA ALA A 84 -8.89 -12.71 -5.66
C ALA A 84 -10.32 -13.11 -6.02
N LYS A 85 -10.61 -13.25 -7.31
CA LYS A 85 -11.88 -13.76 -7.83
C LYS A 85 -11.62 -14.87 -8.82
N TYR A 86 -12.34 -15.97 -8.65
CA TYR A 86 -12.22 -17.14 -9.52
C TYR A 86 -13.24 -17.10 -10.65
N GLU A 87 -12.76 -16.98 -11.90
CA GLU A 87 -13.58 -16.95 -13.11
C GLU A 87 -12.85 -17.67 -14.25
N GLY A 88 -13.60 -18.46 -15.03
CA GLY A 88 -13.08 -19.03 -16.28
C GLY A 88 -11.77 -19.82 -16.12
N GLU A 89 -11.64 -20.60 -15.03
CA GLU A 89 -10.44 -21.40 -14.71
C GLU A 89 -9.23 -20.66 -14.14
N THR A 90 -9.38 -19.36 -13.89
CA THR A 90 -8.32 -18.50 -13.39
C THR A 90 -8.77 -17.72 -12.16
N TRP A 91 -7.84 -17.45 -11.24
CA TRP A 91 -8.01 -16.46 -10.21
C TRP A 91 -7.41 -15.15 -10.69
N THR A 92 -8.23 -14.12 -10.83
CA THR A 92 -7.75 -12.76 -11.04
C THR A 92 -7.56 -12.10 -9.69
N ILE A 93 -6.35 -11.63 -9.42
CA ILE A 93 -6.00 -10.89 -8.22
C ILE A 93 -5.85 -9.42 -8.58
N GLU A 94 -6.46 -8.55 -7.78
CA GLU A 94 -6.27 -7.10 -7.83
C GLU A 94 -5.89 -6.59 -6.45
N ALA A 95 -4.85 -5.76 -6.35
CA ALA A 95 -4.36 -5.17 -5.11
C ALA A 95 -4.18 -3.65 -5.26
N GLU A 96 -4.82 -2.88 -4.38
CA GLU A 96 -4.82 -1.41 -4.42
C GLU A 96 -3.75 -0.81 -3.49
N GLY A 97 -2.93 0.10 -4.04
CA GLY A 97 -1.88 0.81 -3.32
C GLY A 97 -1.82 2.28 -3.70
N GLY A 98 -2.54 3.13 -2.97
CA GLY A 98 -2.67 4.54 -3.31
C GLY A 98 -3.50 4.72 -4.57
N ASP A 99 -2.94 5.38 -5.58
CA ASP A 99 -3.57 5.59 -6.90
C ASP A 99 -3.32 4.41 -7.88
N ASP A 100 -2.56 3.40 -7.44
CA ASP A 100 -2.12 2.28 -8.26
C ASP A 100 -2.91 1.00 -7.94
N THR A 101 -3.21 0.22 -8.97
CA THR A 101 -3.72 -1.15 -8.81
C THR A 101 -2.75 -2.13 -9.45
N TRP A 102 -2.32 -3.14 -8.70
CA TRP A 102 -1.52 -4.25 -9.18
C TRP A 102 -2.40 -5.45 -9.47
N THR A 103 -2.11 -6.16 -10.55
CA THR A 103 -2.88 -7.33 -10.96
C THR A 103 -1.97 -8.50 -11.33
N CYS A 104 -2.44 -9.69 -11.00
CA CYS A 104 -1.81 -10.95 -11.30
C CYS A 104 -2.89 -12.03 -11.47
N THR A 105 -2.68 -13.00 -12.34
CA THR A 105 -3.58 -14.14 -12.51
C THR A 105 -2.90 -15.43 -12.07
N VAL A 106 -3.64 -16.30 -11.39
CA VAL A 106 -3.21 -17.68 -11.11
C VAL A 106 -4.11 -18.60 -11.92
N SER A 107 -3.55 -19.58 -12.61
CA SER A 107 -4.30 -20.59 -13.35
C SER A 107 -4.48 -21.85 -12.50
N LYS A 108 -5.47 -22.70 -12.83
CA LYS A 108 -5.76 -23.99 -12.16
C LYS A 108 -4.57 -24.95 -12.08
N ASP A 109 -3.61 -24.82 -12.98
CA ASP A 109 -2.36 -25.58 -13.00
C ASP A 109 -1.32 -25.04 -11.99
N GLY A 110 -1.61 -23.94 -11.30
CA GLY A 110 -0.71 -23.26 -10.36
C GLY A 110 0.18 -22.20 -11.01
N THR A 111 0.10 -21.99 -12.33
CA THR A 111 0.91 -20.99 -13.03
C THR A 111 0.48 -19.57 -12.64
N VAL A 112 1.44 -18.73 -12.26
CA VAL A 112 1.22 -17.32 -11.90
C VAL A 112 1.72 -16.40 -13.01
N SER A 113 0.90 -15.45 -13.44
CA SER A 113 1.33 -14.42 -14.40
C SER A 113 2.34 -13.46 -13.79
N GLU A 114 3.02 -12.69 -14.64
CA GLU A 114 3.77 -11.54 -14.16
C GLU A 114 2.85 -10.57 -13.41
N ILE A 115 3.32 -10.06 -12.28
CA ILE A 115 2.60 -9.05 -11.49
C ILE A 115 2.80 -7.71 -12.21
N THR A 116 1.72 -7.18 -12.76
CA THR A 116 1.73 -5.95 -13.56
C THR A 116 0.90 -4.88 -12.90
N LYS A 117 1.27 -3.62 -13.11
CA LYS A 117 0.46 -2.48 -12.70
C LYS A 117 -0.63 -2.29 -13.74
N LYS A 118 -1.90 -2.33 -13.33
CA LYS A 118 -3.04 -1.98 -14.18
C LYS A 118 -2.88 -0.51 -14.51
N GLY A 119 -2.61 -0.19 -15.77
CA GLY A 119 -2.43 1.18 -16.21
C GLY A 119 -3.65 2.01 -15.82
N THR A 120 -3.44 3.04 -15.01
CA THR A 120 -4.47 4.04 -14.75
C THR A 120 -4.76 4.68 -16.10
N GLY A 121 -5.94 4.41 -16.67
CA GLY A 121 -6.43 5.17 -17.81
C GLY A 121 -6.37 6.64 -17.43
N THR A 122 -5.61 7.40 -18.21
CA THR A 122 -5.44 8.86 -18.11
C THR A 122 -6.77 9.59 -17.89
#